data_AF-A0A6P2BPY9-F1
#
_entry.id   AF-A0A6P2BPY9-F1
#
_cell.length_a   1.000
_cell.length_b   1.000
_cell.length_c   1.000
_cell.angle_alpha   90.00
_cell.angle_beta   90.00
_cell.angle_gamma   90.00
#
_symmetry.space_group_name_H-M   'P 1'
#
loop_
_entity.id
_entity.type
_entity.pdbx_description
1 polymer ?
#
loop_
_entity_poly.entity_id
_entity_poly.type
_entity_poly.pdbx_seq_one_letter_code
_entity_poly.pdbx_strand_id
1 'polypeptide(L)'
;MRVIRGQWRLRGRVGIVVAAVATLIAGGSTLATQALAFSGTPAAAAHGDCHRSPTITVEPFGSPVPDTPYSSTPEQTFRYTLTNCHGMQVRLLSYGAITQSITVPDEHGHRANVALGFATLNDYVNLASPPPTSPNFGGPYFGETIGRFANRIANGSFKLNGATYTLPVNNGPNSLHGGFVGFGNHIWRVTSPPVRTRSAVSVTMTLVSPNGDEGSGLLPGTKVYEPNCAIPSATPTTCTGYPAQLTVSVTFSLDNHNRFWLHYRAHNDDSSLPTVVNLTNHTYFNLAGEASGDAGHQVIRINADNFTPTDSTLIPTGQIVPVAGTPFDFTHPKPIRPSITDCTAGVNTLGCQQLLTAHGFDHNWVLNPQTRKTTGPGGLNLAATARDPRSGRELTVWTDEPGVQFYTSNFLNGTLVGISGHIYRQTQAYTFETQHFPNSPNQLNFPSTVLDAGKTFTTTTIFAFSS
;
A
#
# COMPACT_ATOMS: atom_id res chain seq x y z
N MET A 1 32.60 42.32 -60.00
CA MET A 1 34.07 42.49 -60.07
C MET A 1 34.73 41.45 -59.17
N ARG A 2 35.70 40.69 -59.73
CA ARG A 2 36.73 39.82 -59.12
C ARG A 2 36.28 38.73 -58.13
N VAL A 3 36.38 37.41 -58.37
CA VAL A 3 37.44 36.52 -58.89
C VAL A 3 38.57 36.26 -57.88
N ILE A 4 38.58 35.01 -57.36
CA ILE A 4 39.73 34.06 -57.20
C ILE A 4 40.40 33.79 -55.82
N ARG A 5 40.31 32.49 -55.44
CA ARG A 5 41.30 31.48 -54.95
C ARG A 5 42.06 31.71 -53.62
N GLY A 6 42.48 30.67 -52.88
CA GLY A 6 42.57 29.21 -53.12
C GLY A 6 42.61 28.44 -51.79
N GLN A 7 42.06 27.23 -51.69
CA GLN A 7 42.67 25.90 -51.95
C GLN A 7 43.95 25.59 -51.16
N TRP A 8 43.86 24.58 -50.28
CA TRP A 8 44.72 23.39 -50.35
C TRP A 8 43.87 22.12 -50.16
N ARG A 9 44.15 21.16 -51.05
CA ARG A 9 43.55 19.81 -51.17
C ARG A 9 44.41 18.80 -50.38
N LEU A 10 43.89 17.64 -49.98
CA LEU A 10 44.08 16.27 -50.55
C LEU A 10 44.08 15.34 -49.30
N ARG A 11 43.53 14.12 -49.18
CA ARG A 11 42.99 13.03 -50.03
C ARG A 11 42.05 12.22 -49.10
N GLY A 12 40.86 11.76 -49.51
CA GLY A 12 40.62 10.53 -50.30
C GLY A 12 40.90 9.28 -49.44
N ARG A 13 40.01 8.30 -49.24
CA ARG A 13 38.94 7.71 -50.07
C ARG A 13 37.98 6.89 -49.15
N VAL A 14 36.66 7.02 -49.32
CA VAL A 14 35.70 6.18 -50.08
C VAL A 14 35.17 4.96 -49.30
N GLY A 15 33.84 4.93 -49.17
CA GLY A 15 33.03 3.77 -48.81
C GLY A 15 31.55 4.16 -48.78
N ILE A 16 30.91 4.21 -49.95
CA ILE A 16 29.46 4.42 -50.14
C ILE A 16 28.75 3.08 -50.00
N VAL A 17 27.63 3.02 -49.27
CA VAL A 17 26.46 2.22 -49.67
C VAL A 17 25.18 3.01 -49.36
N VAL A 18 24.29 3.00 -50.34
CA VAL A 18 23.02 3.73 -50.45
C VAL A 18 21.85 2.86 -49.96
N ALA A 19 20.93 3.53 -49.25
CA ALA A 19 19.47 3.35 -49.11
C ALA A 19 18.83 1.97 -48.89
N ALA A 20 17.94 1.91 -47.89
CA ALA A 20 16.54 1.54 -48.11
C ALA A 20 15.66 2.09 -46.98
N VAL A 21 14.66 2.90 -47.34
CA VAL A 21 13.49 3.22 -46.52
C VAL A 21 12.55 2.03 -46.59
N ALA A 22 12.16 1.49 -45.44
CA ALA A 22 11.03 0.58 -45.32
C ALA A 22 10.25 0.91 -44.05
N THR A 23 9.11 1.55 -44.24
CA THR A 23 8.02 1.68 -43.27
C THR A 23 7.43 0.30 -43.02
N LEU A 24 7.37 -0.13 -41.75
CA LEU A 24 6.50 -1.24 -41.33
C LEU A 24 6.01 -0.98 -39.91
N ILE A 25 4.72 -0.68 -39.85
CA ILE A 25 3.87 -0.70 -38.67
C ILE A 25 3.74 -2.16 -38.23
N ALA A 26 4.14 -2.47 -37.00
CA ALA A 26 3.69 -3.65 -36.28
C ALA A 26 3.75 -3.36 -34.78
N GLY A 27 2.55 -3.27 -34.18
CA GLY A 27 2.38 -3.24 -32.74
C GLY A 27 2.95 -4.51 -32.10
N GLY A 28 3.61 -4.31 -30.98
CA GLY A 28 4.22 -5.36 -30.18
C GLY A 28 4.76 -4.74 -28.91
N SER A 29 3.86 -4.41 -27.98
CA SER A 29 4.23 -4.04 -26.63
C SER A 29 4.88 -5.25 -25.95
N THR A 30 6.21 -5.35 -26.05
CA THR A 30 6.98 -6.26 -25.22
C THR A 30 6.97 -5.72 -23.80
N LEU A 31 6.23 -6.40 -22.92
CA LEU A 31 6.36 -6.21 -21.47
C LEU A 31 7.80 -6.60 -21.09
N ALA A 32 8.68 -5.60 -21.04
CA ALA A 32 10.00 -5.77 -20.46
C ALA A 32 9.83 -5.97 -18.94
N THR A 33 9.87 -7.22 -18.50
CA THR A 33 10.07 -7.60 -17.11
C THR A 33 11.43 -7.07 -16.66
N GLN A 34 11.45 -5.85 -16.12
CA GLN A 34 12.64 -5.35 -15.43
C GLN A 34 12.76 -6.12 -14.12
N ALA A 35 13.62 -7.13 -14.12
CA ALA A 35 14.14 -7.70 -12.89
C ALA A 35 14.89 -6.58 -12.16
N LEU A 36 14.32 -6.09 -11.05
CA LEU A 36 15.00 -5.14 -10.17
C LEU A 36 16.33 -5.77 -9.74
N ALA A 37 17.44 -5.18 -10.16
CA ALA A 37 18.77 -5.57 -9.73
C ALA A 37 18.96 -5.10 -8.29
N PHE A 38 18.89 -6.03 -7.33
CA PHE A 38 19.16 -5.77 -5.92
C PHE A 38 20.65 -5.49 -5.69
N SER A 39 21.02 -4.24 -5.38
CA SER A 39 22.40 -3.88 -5.02
C SER A 39 22.47 -3.21 -3.64
N GLY A 40 23.31 -3.80 -2.75
CA GLY A 40 24.02 -3.15 -1.64
C GLY A 40 23.27 -2.80 -0.34
N THR A 41 23.84 -3.21 0.81
CA THR A 41 23.33 -3.07 2.20
C THR A 41 23.82 -1.80 2.94
N PRO A 42 23.15 -1.43 4.05
CA PRO A 42 23.80 -1.56 5.36
C PRO A 42 23.00 -2.40 6.38
N ALA A 43 23.71 -2.78 7.45
CA ALA A 43 23.48 -3.93 8.34
C ALA A 43 22.09 -4.07 8.98
N ALA A 44 21.36 -5.11 8.54
CA ALA A 44 20.55 -5.94 9.44
C ALA A 44 21.45 -7.08 9.95
N ALA A 45 21.21 -7.60 11.16
CA ALA A 45 21.95 -8.72 11.73
C ALA A 45 22.09 -9.85 10.69
N ALA A 46 23.33 -10.25 10.43
CA ALA A 46 23.66 -11.25 9.42
C ALA A 46 23.14 -12.62 9.88
N HIS A 47 21.91 -12.96 9.51
CA HIS A 47 21.51 -14.37 9.44
C HIS A 47 22.43 -15.03 8.39
N GLY A 48 23.18 -16.05 8.81
CA GLY A 48 24.21 -16.68 7.98
C GLY A 48 23.68 -17.15 6.62
N ASP A 49 24.50 -17.04 5.57
CA ASP A 49 24.14 -17.44 4.21
C ASP A 49 23.57 -18.87 4.19
N CYS A 50 22.31 -18.97 3.78
CA CYS A 50 21.63 -20.24 3.62
C CYS A 50 21.71 -20.70 2.16
N HIS A 51 22.14 -21.94 1.92
CA HIS A 51 22.33 -22.46 0.56
C HIS A 51 21.03 -22.91 -0.14
N ARG A 52 19.85 -22.67 0.46
CA ARG A 52 18.55 -23.08 -0.10
C ARG A 52 17.87 -21.90 -0.78
N SER A 53 17.41 -22.11 -2.01
CA SER A 53 16.60 -21.13 -2.73
C SER A 53 15.21 -20.98 -2.07
N PRO A 54 14.67 -19.76 -1.96
CA PRO A 54 13.28 -19.55 -1.60
C PRO A 54 12.30 -20.31 -2.50
N THR A 55 11.13 -20.65 -1.94
CA THR A 55 10.08 -21.39 -2.65
C THR A 55 8.78 -20.61 -2.66
N ILE A 56 7.92 -20.91 -3.64
CA ILE A 56 6.54 -20.44 -3.69
C ILE A 56 5.62 -21.60 -4.05
N THR A 57 4.59 -21.84 -3.23
CA THR A 57 3.49 -22.76 -3.56
C THR A 57 2.23 -21.97 -3.85
N VAL A 58 1.33 -22.57 -4.61
CA VAL A 58 0.04 -21.98 -4.96
C VAL A 58 -1.04 -23.02 -4.71
N GLU A 59 -2.09 -22.64 -4.01
CA GLU A 59 -3.26 -23.49 -3.78
C GLU A 59 -4.56 -22.68 -3.92
N PRO A 60 -5.69 -23.31 -4.31
CA PRO A 60 -6.99 -22.67 -4.21
C PRO A 60 -7.30 -22.24 -2.77
N PHE A 61 -7.95 -21.10 -2.60
CA PHE A 61 -8.37 -20.60 -1.28
C PHE A 61 -9.83 -20.19 -1.33
N GLY A 62 -10.70 -21.00 -0.72
CA GLY A 62 -12.16 -20.81 -0.75
C GLY A 62 -12.82 -21.16 -2.09
N SER A 63 -14.14 -21.07 -2.11
CA SER A 63 -14.93 -21.22 -3.34
C SER A 63 -14.76 -20.00 -4.24
N PRO A 64 -14.98 -20.13 -5.57
CA PRO A 64 -15.00 -18.99 -6.47
C PRO A 64 -15.95 -17.89 -5.96
N VAL A 65 -15.51 -16.64 -6.02
CA VAL A 65 -16.33 -15.50 -5.59
C VAL A 65 -17.34 -15.22 -6.70
N PRO A 66 -18.65 -15.35 -6.45
CA PRO A 66 -19.67 -14.99 -7.42
C PRO A 66 -19.68 -13.46 -7.55
N ASP A 67 -19.48 -12.96 -8.77
CA ASP A 67 -19.57 -11.54 -9.13
C ASP A 67 -18.59 -10.62 -8.39
N THR A 68 -17.39 -10.42 -8.97
CA THR A 68 -16.59 -9.25 -8.60
C THR A 68 -16.99 -8.08 -9.51
N PRO A 69 -16.91 -6.82 -9.05
CA PRO A 69 -17.34 -5.69 -9.88
C PRO A 69 -16.56 -5.52 -11.20
N TYR A 70 -15.39 -6.15 -11.32
CA TYR A 70 -14.56 -6.16 -12.54
C TYR A 70 -14.64 -7.46 -13.35
N SER A 71 -15.40 -8.46 -12.88
CA SER A 71 -15.58 -9.74 -13.59
C SER A 71 -16.94 -10.36 -13.31
N SER A 72 -17.73 -10.53 -14.37
CA SER A 72 -19.05 -11.19 -14.34
C SER A 72 -18.98 -12.72 -14.38
N THR A 73 -17.79 -13.29 -14.26
CA THR A 73 -17.57 -14.75 -14.18
C THR A 73 -17.02 -15.09 -12.81
N PRO A 74 -17.54 -16.12 -12.12
CA PRO A 74 -16.93 -16.58 -10.88
C PRO A 74 -15.45 -16.95 -11.11
N GLU A 75 -14.56 -16.28 -10.39
CA GLU A 75 -13.12 -16.50 -10.49
C GLU A 75 -12.59 -17.20 -9.24
N GLN A 76 -11.72 -18.20 -9.44
CA GLN A 76 -11.06 -18.90 -8.35
C GLN A 76 -10.03 -17.99 -7.68
N THR A 77 -10.13 -17.85 -6.37
CA THR A 77 -9.08 -17.20 -5.57
C THR A 77 -7.98 -18.21 -5.22
N PHE A 78 -6.73 -17.77 -5.26
CA PHE A 78 -5.55 -18.56 -4.91
C PHE A 78 -4.81 -17.95 -3.73
N ARG A 79 -4.18 -18.82 -2.93
CA ARG A 79 -3.19 -18.44 -1.93
C ARG A 79 -1.80 -18.81 -2.42
N TYR A 80 -0.88 -17.84 -2.34
CA TYR A 80 0.52 -17.98 -2.68
C TYR A 80 1.33 -17.99 -1.38
N THR A 81 2.08 -19.05 -1.13
CA THR A 81 2.92 -19.17 0.06
C THR A 81 4.39 -19.03 -0.32
N LEU A 82 4.99 -17.89 -0.01
CA LEU A 82 6.41 -17.62 -0.21
C LEU A 82 7.16 -18.05 1.06
N THR A 83 8.21 -18.86 0.92
CA THR A 83 9.03 -19.32 2.06
C THR A 83 10.49 -19.10 1.75
N ASN A 84 11.22 -18.40 2.62
CA ASN A 84 12.67 -18.25 2.48
C ASN A 84 13.42 -19.37 3.21
N CYS A 85 14.74 -19.36 3.09
CA CYS A 85 15.58 -20.41 3.65
C CYS A 85 15.68 -20.42 5.20
N HIS A 86 15.40 -19.30 5.85
CA HIS A 86 15.30 -19.19 7.32
C HIS A 86 13.92 -19.61 7.82
N GLY A 87 13.05 -19.99 6.87
CA GLY A 87 11.69 -20.43 7.08
C GLY A 87 10.70 -19.29 7.32
N MET A 88 11.09 -18.01 7.22
CA MET A 88 10.10 -16.95 7.18
C MET A 88 9.11 -17.26 6.05
N GLN A 89 7.82 -17.14 6.35
CA GLN A 89 6.75 -17.46 5.41
C GLN A 89 5.79 -16.29 5.29
N VAL A 90 5.48 -15.91 4.06
CA VAL A 90 4.44 -14.93 3.73
C VAL A 90 3.37 -15.62 2.91
N ARG A 91 2.10 -15.47 3.30
CA ARG A 91 0.96 -15.96 2.51
C ARG A 91 0.22 -14.78 1.93
N LEU A 92 -0.02 -14.83 0.63
CA LEU A 92 -0.69 -13.80 -0.16
C LEU A 92 -1.95 -14.38 -0.78
N LEU A 93 -3.02 -13.60 -0.90
CA LEU A 93 -4.21 -13.99 -1.63
C LEU A 93 -4.29 -13.23 -2.96
N SER A 94 -4.75 -13.88 -4.02
CA SER A 94 -5.10 -13.17 -5.26
C SER A 94 -6.31 -12.25 -5.05
N TYR A 95 -7.19 -12.55 -4.10
CA TYR A 95 -8.23 -11.63 -3.65
C TYR A 95 -7.59 -10.45 -2.89
N GLY A 96 -7.89 -9.24 -3.33
CA GLY A 96 -7.40 -7.96 -2.81
C GLY A 96 -5.88 -7.76 -2.86
N ALA A 97 -5.15 -8.67 -3.51
CA ALA A 97 -3.70 -8.78 -3.36
C ALA A 97 -3.30 -8.74 -1.86
N ILE A 98 -4.02 -9.50 -1.04
CA ILE A 98 -3.98 -9.43 0.42
C ILE A 98 -2.72 -10.13 0.95
N THR A 99 -2.04 -9.50 1.90
CA THR A 99 -1.07 -10.15 2.78
C THR A 99 -1.83 -10.85 3.91
N GLN A 100 -2.05 -12.16 3.79
CA GLN A 100 -2.86 -12.94 4.75
C GLN A 100 -2.12 -13.20 6.06
N SER A 101 -0.85 -13.58 5.99
CA SER A 101 -0.07 -13.93 7.17
C SER A 101 1.42 -13.73 6.91
N ILE A 102 2.15 -13.32 7.94
CA ILE A 102 3.62 -13.22 7.95
C ILE A 102 4.12 -14.00 9.16
N THR A 103 4.70 -15.17 8.94
CA THR A 103 5.23 -16.03 10.00
C THR A 103 6.73 -15.83 10.14
N VAL A 104 7.17 -15.36 11.31
CA VAL A 104 8.56 -15.02 11.62
C VAL A 104 9.03 -15.69 12.92
N PRO A 105 10.29 -16.16 12.99
CA PRO A 105 10.88 -16.67 14.23
C PRO A 105 11.13 -15.54 15.25
N ASP A 106 11.15 -15.87 16.53
CA ASP A 106 11.66 -15.05 17.62
C ASP A 106 13.15 -15.37 17.91
N GLU A 107 13.74 -14.69 18.90
CA GLU A 107 15.15 -14.88 19.29
C GLU A 107 15.48 -16.31 19.78
N HIS A 108 14.44 -17.10 20.10
CA HIS A 108 14.53 -18.51 20.51
C HIS A 108 14.11 -19.47 19.39
N GLY A 109 13.79 -18.98 18.20
CA GLY A 109 13.35 -19.76 17.04
C GLY A 109 11.86 -20.14 17.02
N HIS A 110 11.04 -19.71 17.99
CA HIS A 110 9.60 -19.94 17.95
C HIS A 110 8.94 -19.03 16.92
N ARG A 111 8.06 -19.61 16.12
CA ARG A 111 7.43 -18.93 14.99
C ARG A 111 6.05 -18.44 15.38
N ALA A 112 5.73 -17.20 15.04
CA ALA A 112 4.38 -16.65 15.17
C ALA A 112 3.98 -15.95 13.87
N ASN A 113 2.69 -16.03 13.51
CA ASN A 113 2.12 -15.13 12.52
C ASN A 113 1.97 -13.74 13.17
N VAL A 114 2.66 -12.73 12.64
CA VAL A 114 2.64 -11.36 13.18
C VAL A 114 1.68 -10.45 12.43
N ALA A 115 0.92 -10.96 11.46
CA ALA A 115 -0.08 -10.20 10.72
C ALA A 115 -1.50 -10.64 11.09
N LEU A 116 -2.36 -9.68 11.45
CA LEU A 116 -3.80 -9.95 11.63
C LEU A 116 -4.45 -10.17 10.26
N GLY A 117 -5.48 -11.01 10.28
CA GLY A 117 -6.29 -11.35 9.11
C GLY A 117 -7.32 -12.41 9.44
N PHE A 118 -7.93 -12.97 8.41
CA PHE A 118 -8.96 -14.01 8.52
C PHE A 118 -8.49 -15.39 8.01
N ALA A 119 -9.11 -16.43 8.56
CA ALA A 119 -8.84 -17.82 8.20
C ALA A 119 -9.43 -18.22 6.84
N THR A 120 -10.57 -17.63 6.45
CA THR A 120 -11.34 -18.04 5.27
C THR A 120 -11.52 -16.90 4.26
N LEU A 121 -11.70 -17.24 2.98
CA LEU A 121 -12.04 -16.27 1.94
C LEU A 121 -13.37 -15.56 2.23
N ASN A 122 -14.36 -16.32 2.73
CA ASN A 122 -15.68 -15.78 3.03
C ASN A 122 -15.60 -14.63 4.05
N ASP A 123 -14.73 -14.74 5.05
CA ASP A 123 -14.55 -13.69 6.04
C ASP A 123 -13.88 -12.45 5.42
N TYR A 124 -12.89 -12.62 4.54
CA TYR A 124 -12.32 -11.48 3.81
C TYR A 124 -13.38 -10.76 2.98
N VAL A 125 -14.17 -11.50 2.18
CA VAL A 125 -15.22 -10.91 1.33
C VAL A 125 -16.27 -10.16 2.15
N ASN A 126 -16.67 -10.69 3.30
CA ASN A 126 -17.81 -10.15 4.06
C ASN A 126 -17.41 -9.17 5.18
N LEU A 127 -16.16 -9.17 5.63
CA LEU A 127 -15.72 -8.45 6.83
C LEU A 127 -14.51 -7.53 6.61
N ALA A 128 -13.66 -7.74 5.59
CA ALA A 128 -12.45 -6.94 5.43
C ALA A 128 -12.76 -5.51 4.94
N SER A 129 -13.57 -5.38 3.89
CA SER A 129 -13.95 -4.10 3.30
C SER A 129 -15.35 -4.18 2.64
N PRO A 130 -16.38 -4.62 3.38
CA PRO A 130 -17.66 -4.95 2.77
C PRO A 130 -18.43 -3.69 2.30
N PRO A 131 -19.24 -3.82 1.23
CA PRO A 131 -19.96 -2.70 0.64
C PRO A 131 -21.11 -2.20 1.55
N PRO A 132 -21.71 -1.03 1.26
CA PRO A 132 -22.81 -0.43 2.05
C PRO A 132 -24.04 -1.30 2.25
N THR A 133 -24.26 -2.29 1.39
CA THR A 133 -25.37 -3.23 1.53
C THR A 133 -25.12 -4.33 2.55
N SER A 134 -23.88 -4.47 3.03
CA SER A 134 -23.54 -5.40 4.09
C SER A 134 -23.98 -4.85 5.45
N PRO A 135 -24.53 -5.68 6.36
CA PRO A 135 -24.75 -5.28 7.74
C PRO A 135 -23.44 -4.97 8.49
N ASN A 136 -22.31 -5.42 7.95
CA ASN A 136 -20.98 -5.14 8.46
C ASN A 136 -20.30 -4.01 7.67
N PHE A 137 -21.04 -3.10 7.03
CA PHE A 137 -20.45 -2.02 6.25
C PHE A 137 -19.34 -1.27 7.01
N GLY A 138 -18.23 -1.05 6.31
CA GLY A 138 -16.97 -0.60 6.93
C GLY A 138 -16.19 -1.78 7.49
N GLY A 139 -14.89 -1.80 7.29
CA GLY A 139 -14.08 -2.94 7.70
C GLY A 139 -12.66 -2.53 8.09
N PRO A 140 -11.85 -3.48 8.58
CA PRO A 140 -10.48 -3.24 8.97
C PRO A 140 -9.51 -3.23 7.78
N TYR A 141 -9.91 -3.67 6.58
CA TYR A 141 -9.06 -3.79 5.39
C TYR A 141 -7.84 -4.72 5.59
N PHE A 142 -7.96 -5.77 6.40
CA PHE A 142 -6.81 -6.60 6.82
C PHE A 142 -5.93 -7.06 5.65
N GLY A 143 -4.71 -6.50 5.59
CA GLY A 143 -3.67 -6.91 4.65
C GLY A 143 -3.93 -6.53 3.19
N GLU A 144 -5.01 -5.81 2.89
CA GLU A 144 -5.40 -5.46 1.51
C GLU A 144 -4.37 -4.55 0.84
N THR A 145 -4.22 -4.71 -0.48
CA THR A 145 -3.65 -3.65 -1.33
C THR A 145 -4.71 -2.59 -1.57
N ILE A 146 -4.46 -1.39 -1.04
CA ILE A 146 -5.42 -0.29 -1.07
C ILE A 146 -5.22 0.56 -2.33
N GLY A 147 -6.33 0.94 -2.95
CA GLY A 147 -6.39 1.88 -4.06
C GLY A 147 -7.82 2.05 -4.57
N ARG A 148 -8.09 2.95 -5.53
CA ARG A 148 -7.10 3.75 -6.28
C ARG A 148 -6.39 4.83 -5.46
N PHE A 149 -7.00 5.28 -4.37
CA PHE A 149 -6.44 6.25 -3.44
C PHE A 149 -6.52 5.75 -1.99
N ALA A 150 -5.38 5.57 -1.35
CA ALA A 150 -5.27 5.22 0.06
C ALA A 150 -5.60 6.41 0.98
N ASN A 151 -6.20 6.10 2.13
CA ASN A 151 -6.72 7.05 3.11
C ASN A 151 -7.86 7.92 2.55
N ARG A 152 -8.10 9.10 3.15
CA ARG A 152 -9.30 9.89 2.95
C ARG A 152 -9.15 10.97 1.88
N ILE A 153 -10.24 11.23 1.15
CA ILE A 153 -10.47 12.42 0.32
C ILE A 153 -11.68 13.17 0.88
N ALA A 154 -11.46 14.44 1.25
CA ALA A 154 -12.47 15.28 1.87
C ALA A 154 -13.71 15.43 0.99
N ASN A 155 -14.90 15.29 1.59
CA ASN A 155 -16.20 15.41 0.90
C ASN A 155 -16.40 14.44 -0.27
N GLY A 156 -15.56 13.41 -0.39
CA GLY A 156 -15.55 12.50 -1.54
C GLY A 156 -15.39 13.22 -2.87
N SER A 157 -14.64 14.34 -2.91
CA SER A 157 -14.48 15.10 -4.15
C SER A 157 -13.11 15.73 -4.27
N PHE A 158 -12.65 15.89 -5.51
CA PHE A 158 -11.42 16.60 -5.84
C PHE A 158 -11.52 17.24 -7.23
N LYS A 159 -10.56 18.11 -7.56
CA LYS A 159 -10.48 18.74 -8.88
C LYS A 159 -9.21 18.37 -9.62
N LEU A 160 -9.32 18.04 -10.91
CA LEU A 160 -8.19 17.95 -11.83
C LEU A 160 -8.49 18.79 -13.06
N ASN A 161 -7.54 19.63 -13.46
CA ASN A 161 -7.65 20.48 -14.66
C ASN A 161 -8.96 21.28 -14.74
N GLY A 162 -9.47 21.75 -13.59
CA GLY A 162 -10.73 22.50 -13.49
C GLY A 162 -12.01 21.65 -13.48
N ALA A 163 -11.95 20.37 -13.83
CA ALA A 163 -13.06 19.43 -13.70
C ALA A 163 -13.19 18.95 -12.26
N THR A 164 -14.42 18.80 -11.77
CA THR A 164 -14.73 18.25 -10.45
C THR A 164 -15.09 16.79 -10.58
N TYR A 165 -14.45 15.95 -9.77
CA TYR A 165 -14.73 14.53 -9.68
C TYR A 165 -15.36 14.22 -8.33
N THR A 166 -16.40 13.40 -8.34
CA THR A 166 -17.15 12.97 -7.16
C THR A 166 -17.01 11.46 -7.01
N LEU A 167 -16.66 11.04 -5.81
CA LEU A 167 -16.39 9.68 -5.36
C LEU A 167 -17.42 9.26 -4.32
N PRO A 168 -17.66 7.95 -4.12
CA PRO A 168 -18.56 7.53 -3.07
C PRO A 168 -18.09 7.96 -1.69
N VAL A 169 -19.05 8.43 -0.91
CA VAL A 169 -18.85 8.79 0.50
C VAL A 169 -19.12 7.58 1.37
N ASN A 170 -18.04 6.86 1.71
CA ASN A 170 -18.06 5.63 2.50
C ASN A 170 -17.52 5.80 3.94
N ASN A 171 -17.09 7.00 4.33
CA ASN A 171 -16.58 7.26 5.68
C ASN A 171 -16.98 8.65 6.18
N GLY A 172 -18.08 8.73 6.93
CA GLY A 172 -18.61 10.02 7.39
C GLY A 172 -18.98 10.90 6.18
N PRO A 173 -18.47 12.13 6.07
CA PRO A 173 -18.65 12.96 4.88
C PRO A 173 -17.62 12.67 3.77
N ASN A 174 -16.68 11.74 3.97
CA ASN A 174 -15.49 11.57 3.14
C ASN A 174 -15.50 10.27 2.34
N SER A 175 -14.65 10.20 1.31
CA SER A 175 -14.29 8.95 0.64
C SER A 175 -13.01 8.39 1.26
N LEU A 176 -12.94 7.08 1.48
CA LEU A 176 -11.86 6.37 2.17
C LEU A 176 -11.46 5.13 1.36
N HIS A 177 -10.16 4.92 1.18
CA HIS A 177 -9.58 3.67 0.65
C HIS A 177 -10.19 3.21 -0.68
N GLY A 178 -10.45 4.15 -1.59
CA GLY A 178 -10.98 3.86 -2.93
C GLY A 178 -12.50 3.85 -3.06
N GLY A 179 -13.27 3.99 -1.97
CA GLY A 179 -14.74 4.05 -2.01
C GLY A 179 -15.42 2.77 -1.53
N PHE A 180 -16.61 2.47 -2.04
CA PHE A 180 -17.42 1.33 -1.56
C PHE A 180 -16.82 -0.05 -1.90
N VAL A 181 -16.10 -0.13 -3.01
CA VAL A 181 -15.42 -1.30 -3.56
C VAL A 181 -14.03 -0.80 -3.97
N GLY A 182 -13.08 -0.89 -3.05
CA GLY A 182 -11.69 -0.56 -3.32
C GLY A 182 -10.95 -1.71 -3.98
N PHE A 183 -9.67 -1.50 -4.28
CA PHE A 183 -8.79 -2.53 -4.86
C PHE A 183 -8.71 -3.85 -4.06
N GLY A 184 -8.94 -3.79 -2.75
CA GLY A 184 -9.02 -4.94 -1.85
C GLY A 184 -10.20 -5.88 -2.13
N ASN A 185 -11.25 -5.41 -2.81
CA ASN A 185 -12.46 -6.17 -3.08
C ASN A 185 -12.41 -7.00 -4.38
N HIS A 186 -11.29 -6.98 -5.11
CA HIS A 186 -11.17 -7.60 -6.43
C HIS A 186 -10.23 -8.79 -6.44
N ILE A 187 -10.44 -9.72 -7.37
CA ILE A 187 -9.46 -10.76 -7.67
C ILE A 187 -8.42 -10.17 -8.63
N TRP A 188 -7.17 -10.14 -8.19
CA TRP A 188 -6.02 -9.72 -8.98
C TRP A 188 -5.49 -10.89 -9.81
N ARG A 189 -5.24 -10.64 -11.09
CA ARG A 189 -4.73 -11.64 -12.02
C ARG A 189 -3.24 -11.82 -11.86
N VAL A 190 -2.78 -13.06 -11.74
CA VAL A 190 -1.36 -13.39 -11.89
C VAL A 190 -1.08 -13.67 -13.36
N THR A 191 -0.63 -12.64 -14.08
CA THR A 191 -0.45 -12.68 -15.54
C THR A 191 0.88 -13.27 -15.99
N SER A 192 1.75 -13.65 -15.06
CA SER A 192 3.04 -14.28 -15.34
C SER A 192 3.39 -15.31 -14.27
N PRO A 193 4.10 -16.40 -14.62
CA PRO A 193 4.54 -17.38 -13.64
C PRO A 193 5.38 -16.73 -12.53
N PRO A 194 5.27 -17.19 -11.27
CA PRO A 194 6.14 -16.73 -10.21
C PRO A 194 7.63 -16.85 -10.56
N VAL A 195 8.42 -15.83 -10.21
CA VAL A 195 9.84 -15.79 -10.50
C VAL A 195 10.62 -16.34 -9.30
N ARG A 196 11.61 -17.19 -9.57
CA ARG A 196 12.50 -17.76 -8.56
C ARG A 196 13.94 -17.49 -8.94
N THR A 197 14.71 -17.00 -7.99
CA THR A 197 16.17 -16.85 -8.07
C THR A 197 16.83 -17.67 -6.97
N ARG A 198 18.17 -17.61 -6.88
CA ARG A 198 18.89 -18.26 -5.78
C ARG A 198 18.60 -17.63 -4.41
N SER A 199 18.21 -16.36 -4.37
CA SER A 199 18.10 -15.58 -3.12
C SER A 199 16.72 -14.98 -2.86
N ALA A 200 15.80 -15.04 -3.83
CA ALA A 200 14.47 -14.46 -3.73
C ALA A 200 13.43 -15.22 -4.55
N VAL A 201 12.17 -15.12 -4.13
CA VAL A 201 10.99 -15.57 -4.88
C VAL A 201 9.98 -14.43 -4.97
N SER A 202 9.26 -14.33 -6.09
CA SER A 202 8.26 -13.27 -6.28
C SER A 202 7.04 -13.71 -7.08
N VAL A 203 5.94 -12.99 -6.88
CA VAL A 203 4.70 -13.09 -7.65
C VAL A 203 4.18 -11.68 -7.95
N THR A 204 3.78 -11.44 -9.19
CA THR A 204 3.14 -10.18 -9.63
C THR A 204 1.66 -10.40 -9.82
N MET A 205 0.87 -9.57 -9.16
CA MET A 205 -0.58 -9.54 -9.26
C MET A 205 -0.99 -8.25 -9.95
N THR A 206 -1.91 -8.33 -10.91
CA THR A 206 -2.33 -7.22 -11.77
C THR A 206 -3.85 -7.02 -11.71
N LEU A 207 -4.27 -5.76 -11.63
CA LEU A 207 -5.66 -5.30 -11.67
C LEU A 207 -5.79 -4.21 -12.74
N VAL A 208 -6.88 -4.25 -13.49
CA VAL A 208 -7.23 -3.17 -14.42
C VAL A 208 -8.43 -2.43 -13.83
N SER A 209 -8.22 -1.18 -13.47
CA SER A 209 -9.20 -0.30 -12.84
C SER A 209 -9.73 0.66 -13.92
N PRO A 210 -11.04 0.66 -14.23
CA PRO A 210 -11.59 1.33 -15.42
C PRO A 210 -11.57 2.86 -15.32
N ASN A 211 -11.84 3.55 -16.44
CA ASN A 211 -12.16 4.98 -16.39
C ASN A 211 -13.53 5.19 -15.72
N GLY A 212 -13.64 6.18 -14.84
CA GLY A 212 -14.83 6.38 -14.02
C GLY A 212 -14.98 5.31 -12.95
N ASP A 213 -13.88 4.67 -12.55
CA ASP A 213 -13.87 3.70 -11.45
C ASP A 213 -14.34 4.42 -10.19
N GLU A 214 -15.59 4.20 -9.83
CA GLU A 214 -16.20 4.80 -8.66
C GLU A 214 -16.06 3.90 -7.45
N GLY A 215 -15.47 2.70 -7.57
CA GLY A 215 -15.58 1.72 -6.50
C GLY A 215 -17.04 1.36 -6.19
N SER A 216 -17.97 1.55 -7.13
CA SER A 216 -19.31 0.97 -7.08
C SER A 216 -19.56 0.27 -8.40
N GLY A 217 -19.18 -1.00 -8.48
CA GLY A 217 -19.80 -1.87 -9.46
C GLY A 217 -20.67 -2.87 -8.73
N LEU A 218 -21.95 -2.90 -9.11
CA LEU A 218 -22.94 -3.97 -8.90
C LEU A 218 -23.09 -4.51 -7.47
N LEU A 219 -24.24 -4.27 -6.84
CA LEU A 219 -24.67 -5.13 -5.73
C LEU A 219 -24.78 -6.56 -6.26
N PRO A 220 -24.37 -7.60 -5.49
CA PRO A 220 -24.61 -8.99 -5.87
C PRO A 220 -26.08 -9.19 -6.27
N GLY A 221 -26.32 -9.61 -7.51
CA GLY A 221 -27.67 -9.83 -8.05
C GLY A 221 -28.39 -8.61 -8.63
N THR A 222 -27.80 -7.41 -8.65
CA THR A 222 -28.37 -6.24 -9.33
C THR A 222 -27.49 -5.78 -10.48
N LYS A 223 -28.05 -5.69 -11.70
CA LYS A 223 -27.41 -5.02 -12.86
C LYS A 223 -27.59 -3.49 -12.81
N VAL A 224 -27.93 -2.94 -11.65
CA VAL A 224 -28.30 -1.54 -11.47
C VAL A 224 -27.20 -0.88 -10.65
N TYR A 225 -26.49 0.04 -11.29
CA TYR A 225 -25.70 1.04 -10.59
C TYR A 225 -26.65 1.80 -9.66
N GLU A 226 -26.40 1.80 -8.35
CA GLU A 226 -27.06 2.76 -7.48
C GLU A 226 -26.70 4.15 -8.02
N PRO A 227 -27.66 4.96 -8.51
CA PRO A 227 -27.36 6.26 -9.11
C PRO A 227 -26.84 7.30 -8.12
N ASN A 228 -26.65 6.90 -6.86
CA ASN A 228 -26.47 7.77 -5.72
C ASN A 228 -25.13 7.46 -5.06
N CYS A 229 -24.19 8.40 -5.16
CA CYS A 229 -22.86 8.45 -4.55
C CYS A 229 -22.87 8.52 -3.00
N ALA A 230 -23.98 8.08 -2.41
CA ALA A 230 -24.37 8.31 -1.05
C ALA A 230 -24.91 7.00 -0.45
N ILE A 231 -24.59 6.74 0.83
CA ILE A 231 -25.24 5.67 1.60
C ILE A 231 -26.78 5.85 1.57
N PRO A 232 -27.60 4.80 1.77
CA PRO A 232 -29.06 4.86 1.60
C PRO A 232 -29.80 5.99 2.35
N SER A 233 -29.17 6.60 3.35
CA SER A 233 -29.70 7.73 4.14
C SER A 233 -29.31 9.13 3.65
N ALA A 234 -28.47 9.25 2.61
CA ALA A 234 -27.94 10.52 2.11
C ALA A 234 -28.61 10.98 0.80
N THR A 235 -28.53 12.28 0.52
CA THR A 235 -29.13 12.87 -0.69
C THR A 235 -28.44 12.34 -1.95
N PRO A 236 -29.22 11.87 -2.96
CA PRO A 236 -28.70 11.47 -4.27
C PRO A 236 -27.71 12.46 -4.88
N THR A 237 -26.52 11.99 -5.22
CA THR A 237 -25.52 12.71 -6.02
C THR A 237 -24.98 11.74 -7.06
N THR A 238 -24.69 12.20 -8.28
CA THR A 238 -24.09 11.34 -9.32
C THR A 238 -22.58 11.25 -9.11
N CYS A 239 -22.05 10.04 -8.94
CA CYS A 239 -20.61 9.81 -8.94
C CYS A 239 -20.04 10.00 -10.35
N THR A 240 -18.84 10.57 -10.45
CA THR A 240 -18.04 10.50 -11.68
C THR A 240 -17.02 9.37 -11.60
N GLY A 241 -16.66 8.95 -10.38
CA GLY A 241 -15.54 8.06 -10.11
C GLY A 241 -14.19 8.71 -10.38
N TYR A 242 -13.13 7.90 -10.28
CA TYR A 242 -11.77 8.28 -10.63
C TYR A 242 -11.61 8.28 -12.17
N PRO A 243 -11.16 9.38 -12.79
CA PRO A 243 -10.93 9.44 -14.23
C PRO A 243 -9.75 8.56 -14.66
N ALA A 244 -9.67 8.26 -15.95
CA ALA A 244 -8.65 7.42 -16.59
C ALA A 244 -8.70 5.93 -16.19
N GLN A 245 -8.41 5.07 -17.16
CA GLN A 245 -8.17 3.64 -16.92
C GLN A 245 -6.74 3.44 -16.45
N LEU A 246 -6.57 2.61 -15.40
CA LEU A 246 -5.26 2.24 -14.87
C LEU A 246 -5.01 0.74 -15.00
N THR A 247 -3.82 0.37 -15.44
CA THR A 247 -3.25 -0.96 -15.24
C THR A 247 -2.32 -0.90 -14.02
N VAL A 248 -2.74 -1.55 -12.94
CA VAL A 248 -2.04 -1.56 -11.66
C VAL A 248 -1.47 -2.95 -11.41
N SER A 249 -0.24 -3.02 -10.95
CA SER A 249 0.38 -4.27 -10.52
C SER A 249 1.12 -4.08 -9.21
N VAL A 250 1.06 -5.09 -8.34
CA VAL A 250 1.92 -5.23 -7.16
C VAL A 250 2.75 -6.49 -7.31
N THR A 251 4.07 -6.34 -7.16
CA THR A 251 5.02 -7.44 -7.12
C THR A 251 5.44 -7.68 -5.69
N PHE A 252 5.04 -8.83 -5.16
CA PHE A 252 5.43 -9.30 -3.85
C PHE A 252 6.68 -10.15 -3.97
N SER A 253 7.72 -9.86 -3.19
CA SER A 253 8.94 -10.67 -3.17
C SER A 253 9.36 -10.99 -1.75
N LEU A 254 9.84 -12.21 -1.51
CA LEU A 254 10.48 -12.61 -0.26
C LEU A 254 11.89 -13.09 -0.56
N ASP A 255 12.87 -12.51 0.13
CA ASP A 255 14.27 -12.89 0.00
C ASP A 255 14.84 -13.59 1.24
N ASN A 256 16.05 -14.13 1.08
CA ASN A 256 16.79 -14.81 2.14
C ASN A 256 17.34 -13.87 3.22
N HIS A 257 17.12 -12.55 3.14
CA HIS A 257 17.45 -11.61 4.21
C HIS A 257 16.22 -11.26 5.07
N ASN A 258 15.17 -12.10 5.06
CA ASN A 258 13.91 -11.87 5.75
C ASN A 258 13.24 -10.54 5.36
N ARG A 259 13.41 -10.12 4.09
CA ARG A 259 12.77 -8.90 3.57
C ARG A 259 11.59 -9.29 2.70
N PHE A 260 10.41 -8.80 3.07
CA PHE A 260 9.20 -8.87 2.29
C PHE A 260 8.98 -7.55 1.56
N TRP A 261 9.14 -7.59 0.23
CA TRP A 261 9.06 -6.44 -0.66
C TRP A 261 7.68 -6.36 -1.31
N LEU A 262 7.14 -5.15 -1.37
CA LEU A 262 5.95 -4.78 -2.12
C LEU A 262 6.35 -3.69 -3.10
N HIS A 263 6.37 -4.00 -4.39
CA HIS A 263 6.67 -3.03 -5.44
C HIS A 263 5.41 -2.77 -6.27
N TYR A 264 4.93 -1.55 -6.24
CA TYR A 264 3.74 -1.11 -6.95
C TYR A 264 4.11 -0.41 -8.25
N ARG A 265 3.30 -0.66 -9.27
CA ARG A 265 3.33 0.06 -10.54
C ARG A 265 1.90 0.34 -10.97
N ALA A 266 1.57 1.59 -11.24
CA ALA A 266 0.30 1.98 -11.84
C ALA A 266 0.57 2.75 -13.13
N HIS A 267 0.14 2.21 -14.27
CA HIS A 267 0.21 2.89 -15.55
C HIS A 267 -1.14 3.50 -15.87
N ASN A 268 -1.14 4.78 -16.24
CA ASN A 268 -2.31 5.43 -16.81
C ASN A 268 -2.40 5.08 -18.29
N ASP A 269 -3.36 4.22 -18.63
CA ASP A 269 -3.61 3.73 -19.98
C ASP A 269 -4.41 4.75 -20.84
N ASP A 270 -4.96 5.79 -20.21
CA ASP A 270 -5.68 6.84 -20.92
C ASP A 270 -4.70 7.76 -21.67
N SER A 271 -5.11 8.15 -22.87
CA SER A 271 -4.32 9.02 -23.76
C SER A 271 -4.44 10.52 -23.43
N SER A 272 -5.40 10.91 -22.58
CA SER A 272 -5.80 12.30 -22.39
C SER A 272 -6.16 12.67 -20.95
N LEU A 273 -6.72 11.75 -20.17
CA LEU A 273 -7.19 12.03 -18.83
C LEU A 273 -6.09 11.77 -17.78
N PRO A 274 -5.77 12.75 -16.92
CA PRO A 274 -5.01 12.48 -15.71
C PRO A 274 -5.92 11.82 -14.66
N THR A 275 -5.32 11.26 -13.62
CA THR A 275 -6.02 10.75 -12.44
C THR A 275 -5.27 11.06 -11.15
N VAL A 276 -5.79 10.61 -10.01
CA VAL A 276 -5.04 10.57 -8.75
C VAL A 276 -4.77 9.12 -8.35
N VAL A 277 -3.57 8.86 -7.83
CA VAL A 277 -3.15 7.54 -7.38
C VAL A 277 -2.39 7.65 -6.06
N ASN A 278 -2.74 6.78 -5.12
CA ASN A 278 -2.01 6.60 -3.87
C ASN A 278 -2.23 5.15 -3.42
N LEU A 279 -1.18 4.33 -3.41
CA LEU A 279 -1.29 2.89 -3.16
C LEU A 279 -0.54 2.53 -1.89
N THR A 280 -1.08 1.60 -1.11
CA THR A 280 -0.42 1.08 0.09
C THR A 280 -0.85 -0.34 0.41
N ASN A 281 -0.31 -0.93 1.46
CA ASN A 281 -0.78 -2.19 2.01
C ASN A 281 -1.21 -2.02 3.47
N HIS A 282 -2.40 -2.51 3.80
CA HIS A 282 -3.03 -2.29 5.09
C HIS A 282 -2.80 -3.45 6.07
N THR A 283 -1.58 -3.99 6.12
CA THR A 283 -1.20 -5.05 7.08
C THR A 283 -1.18 -4.50 8.51
N TYR A 284 -1.85 -5.21 9.41
CA TYR A 284 -1.85 -4.96 10.84
C TYR A 284 -0.85 -5.89 11.51
N PHE A 285 0.12 -5.30 12.20
CA PHE A 285 1.19 -6.01 12.87
C PHE A 285 0.92 -6.17 14.36
N ASN A 286 1.24 -7.35 14.87
CA ASN A 286 1.53 -7.60 16.27
C ASN A 286 2.74 -8.55 16.32
N LEU A 287 3.92 -8.02 16.69
CA LEU A 287 5.17 -8.79 16.63
C LEU A 287 5.25 -9.93 17.66
N ALA A 288 4.45 -9.90 18.72
CA ALA A 288 4.31 -11.03 19.63
C ALA A 288 3.43 -12.16 19.04
N GLY A 289 2.70 -11.89 17.96
CA GLY A 289 1.78 -12.79 17.25
C GLY A 289 0.38 -12.19 17.16
N GLU A 290 -0.37 -12.48 16.09
CA GLU A 290 -1.69 -11.87 15.80
C GLU A 290 -2.71 -12.01 16.93
N ALA A 291 -2.65 -13.13 17.68
CA ALA A 291 -3.53 -13.42 18.80
C ALA A 291 -2.85 -13.28 20.17
N SER A 292 -1.70 -12.62 20.24
CA SER A 292 -0.93 -12.45 21.50
C SER A 292 -1.52 -11.41 22.46
N GLY A 293 -2.58 -10.72 22.06
CA GLY A 293 -3.26 -9.70 22.85
C GLY A 293 -2.72 -8.30 22.57
N ASP A 294 -2.54 -7.51 23.62
CA ASP A 294 -2.19 -6.08 23.50
C ASP A 294 -0.81 -5.85 22.87
N ALA A 295 -0.76 -5.07 21.78
CA ALA A 295 0.50 -4.64 21.14
C ALA A 295 1.09 -3.38 21.80
N GLY A 296 0.39 -2.78 22.77
CA GLY A 296 0.74 -1.52 23.42
C GLY A 296 2.12 -1.44 24.07
N HIS A 297 2.72 -2.57 24.44
CA HIS A 297 4.05 -2.64 25.02
C HIS A 297 5.19 -2.63 23.98
N GLN A 298 4.85 -2.82 22.70
CA GLN A 298 5.83 -2.82 21.61
C GLN A 298 6.37 -1.41 21.40
N VAL A 299 7.66 -1.34 21.08
CA VAL A 299 8.45 -0.11 21.02
C VAL A 299 8.58 0.33 19.59
N ILE A 300 8.16 1.56 19.29
CA ILE A 300 8.11 2.12 17.94
C ILE A 300 9.08 3.30 17.83
N ARG A 301 9.69 3.44 16.66
CA ARG A 301 10.38 4.65 16.22
C ARG A 301 9.91 4.98 14.81
N ILE A 302 9.68 6.25 14.51
CA ILE A 302 9.30 6.74 13.18
C ILE A 302 10.32 7.81 12.76
N ASN A 303 10.84 7.72 11.54
CA ASN A 303 11.81 8.66 10.99
C ASN A 303 11.10 9.92 10.46
N ALA A 304 10.48 10.66 11.36
CA ALA A 304 9.66 11.82 11.03
C ALA A 304 9.67 12.85 12.16
N ASP A 305 10.07 14.08 11.83
CA ASP A 305 10.06 15.21 12.75
C ASP A 305 8.71 15.95 12.75
N ASN A 306 7.80 15.59 11.82
CA ASN A 306 6.51 16.24 11.63
C ASN A 306 5.39 15.23 11.37
N PHE A 307 4.14 15.66 11.60
CA PHE A 307 2.94 14.92 11.23
C PHE A 307 1.86 15.87 10.68
N THR A 308 0.81 15.30 10.09
CA THR A 308 -0.34 16.06 9.57
C THR A 308 -1.52 15.96 10.53
N PRO A 309 -1.83 16.99 11.34
CA PRO A 309 -2.99 16.98 12.23
C PRO A 309 -4.28 17.02 11.42
N THR A 310 -5.30 16.36 11.95
CA THR A 310 -6.60 16.15 11.34
C THR A 310 -7.71 16.93 12.03
N ASP A 311 -8.80 17.18 11.30
CA ASP A 311 -10.05 17.66 11.86
C ASP A 311 -10.87 16.54 12.52
N SER A 312 -12.07 16.87 13.02
CA SER A 312 -12.96 15.91 13.67
C SER A 312 -13.47 14.78 12.76
N THR A 313 -13.23 14.86 11.45
CA THR A 313 -13.58 13.85 10.44
C THR A 313 -12.37 13.08 9.93
N LEU A 314 -11.21 13.27 10.59
CA LEU A 314 -9.93 12.66 10.26
C LEU A 314 -9.34 13.10 8.91
N ILE A 315 -9.75 14.27 8.41
CA ILE A 315 -9.14 14.90 7.23
C ILE A 315 -7.96 15.76 7.69
N PRO A 316 -6.77 15.67 7.08
CA PRO A 316 -5.68 16.59 7.37
C PRO A 316 -6.09 18.04 7.14
N THR A 317 -5.78 18.88 8.13
CA THR A 317 -6.04 20.33 8.11
C THR A 317 -5.26 21.09 7.04
N GLY A 318 -4.31 20.43 6.36
CA GLY A 318 -3.32 21.04 5.47
C GLY A 318 -2.05 21.50 6.20
N GLN A 319 -2.05 21.54 7.53
CA GLN A 319 -0.85 21.86 8.31
C GLN A 319 0.12 20.67 8.37
N ILE A 320 1.40 20.99 8.45
CA ILE A 320 2.48 20.07 8.82
C ILE A 320 3.11 20.66 10.07
N VAL A 321 3.06 19.91 11.17
CA VAL A 321 3.45 20.42 12.50
C VAL A 321 4.49 19.50 13.13
N PRO A 322 5.40 20.05 13.97
CA PRO A 322 6.43 19.25 14.60
C PRO A 322 5.83 18.23 15.58
N VAL A 323 6.47 17.06 15.66
CA VAL A 323 6.11 16.05 16.67
C VAL A 323 6.70 16.38 18.04
N ALA A 324 7.81 17.14 18.07
CA ALA A 324 8.58 17.43 19.28
C ALA A 324 7.71 18.02 20.40
N GLY A 325 7.85 17.47 21.61
CA GLY A 325 7.06 17.91 22.77
C GLY A 325 5.60 17.48 22.75
N THR A 326 5.21 16.58 21.85
CA THR A 326 3.87 16.00 21.79
C THR A 326 3.91 14.47 21.96
N PRO A 327 2.78 13.81 22.21
CA PRO A 327 2.68 12.35 22.22
C PRO A 327 3.10 11.68 20.91
N PHE A 328 3.12 12.44 19.80
CA PHE A 328 3.49 11.99 18.46
C PHE A 328 5.00 11.87 18.24
N ASP A 329 5.83 12.28 19.21
CA ASP A 329 7.29 12.24 19.09
C ASP A 329 7.83 10.80 19.19
N PHE A 330 7.86 10.11 18.06
CA PHE A 330 8.50 8.80 17.88
C PHE A 330 9.88 8.92 17.22
N THR A 331 10.52 10.11 17.25
CA THR A 331 11.89 10.28 16.73
C THR A 331 12.89 9.37 17.47
N HIS A 332 12.54 9.02 18.71
CA HIS A 332 13.22 8.05 19.57
C HIS A 332 12.31 6.85 19.87
N PRO A 333 12.87 5.64 20.06
CA PRO A 333 12.09 4.45 20.38
C PRO A 333 11.29 4.62 21.68
N LYS A 334 9.97 4.41 21.63
CA LYS A 334 9.11 4.41 22.82
C LYS A 334 7.89 3.49 22.68
N PRO A 335 7.30 2.99 23.79
CA PRO A 335 6.14 2.11 23.73
C PRO A 335 4.86 2.83 23.26
N ILE A 336 3.97 2.08 22.59
CA ILE A 336 2.70 2.61 22.07
C ILE A 336 1.76 3.04 23.20
N ARG A 337 1.53 2.17 24.19
CA ARG A 337 0.46 2.34 25.20
C ARG A 337 0.58 3.63 26.00
N PRO A 338 1.74 3.98 26.59
CA PRO A 338 1.85 5.25 27.31
C PRO A 338 1.62 6.45 26.39
N SER A 339 2.05 6.34 25.12
CA SER A 339 1.96 7.42 24.13
C SER A 339 0.52 7.72 23.69
N ILE A 340 -0.31 6.69 23.46
CA ILE A 340 -1.73 6.90 23.07
C ILE A 340 -2.61 7.44 24.21
N THR A 341 -2.13 7.37 25.45
CA THR A 341 -2.82 7.91 26.63
C THR A 341 -2.22 9.21 27.16
N ASP A 342 -1.19 9.75 26.51
CA ASP A 342 -0.46 10.90 27.01
C ASP A 342 -1.19 12.21 26.69
N CYS A 343 -2.01 12.66 27.64
CA CYS A 343 -2.61 13.99 27.65
C CYS A 343 -2.01 14.88 28.76
N THR A 344 -0.81 14.56 29.25
CA THR A 344 -0.22 15.20 30.45
C THR A 344 0.13 16.67 30.23
N ALA A 345 0.38 17.08 28.99
CA ALA A 345 0.58 18.48 28.61
C ALA A 345 -0.72 19.33 28.67
N GLY A 346 -1.88 18.70 28.90
CA GLY A 346 -3.18 19.34 29.05
C GLY A 346 -4.17 18.98 27.94
N VAL A 347 -5.45 18.90 28.29
CA VAL A 347 -6.51 18.42 27.39
C VAL A 347 -6.70 19.27 26.14
N ASN A 348 -6.39 20.57 26.20
CA ASN A 348 -6.56 21.50 25.08
C ASN A 348 -5.32 21.58 24.18
N THR A 349 -4.26 20.81 24.46
CA THR A 349 -3.08 20.76 23.59
C THR A 349 -3.41 20.04 22.29
N LEU A 350 -2.73 20.41 21.20
CA LEU A 350 -2.89 19.76 19.90
C LEU A 350 -2.71 18.24 20.02
N GLY A 351 -1.66 17.78 20.70
CA GLY A 351 -1.38 16.37 20.89
C GLY A 351 -2.53 15.61 21.56
N CYS A 352 -3.06 16.12 22.67
CA CYS A 352 -4.19 15.47 23.35
C CYS A 352 -5.46 15.48 22.50
N GLN A 353 -5.78 16.60 21.84
CA GLN A 353 -6.95 16.69 20.98
C GLN A 353 -6.90 15.68 19.83
N GLN A 354 -5.74 15.53 19.18
CA GLN A 354 -5.55 14.54 18.11
C GLN A 354 -5.72 13.10 18.60
N LEU A 355 -5.21 12.75 19.79
CA LEU A 355 -5.43 11.45 20.42
C LEU A 355 -6.91 11.20 20.73
N LEU A 356 -7.62 12.22 21.23
CA LEU A 356 -9.05 12.15 21.55
C LEU A 356 -9.90 12.01 20.27
N THR A 357 -9.54 12.69 19.18
CA THR A 357 -10.26 12.57 17.90
C THR A 357 -10.10 11.19 17.27
N ALA A 358 -8.88 10.62 17.30
CA ALA A 358 -8.59 9.34 16.66
C ALA A 358 -8.80 8.11 17.55
N HIS A 359 -9.04 8.29 18.85
CA HIS A 359 -9.07 7.22 19.87
C HIS A 359 -7.74 6.43 19.95
N GLY A 360 -6.62 7.12 19.76
CA GLY A 360 -5.29 6.54 19.60
C GLY A 360 -4.50 7.31 18.54
N PHE A 361 -3.62 6.62 17.81
CA PHE A 361 -3.04 7.16 16.59
C PHE A 361 -3.83 6.66 15.37
N ASP A 362 -4.21 7.58 14.50
CA ASP A 362 -4.65 7.35 13.12
C ASP A 362 -4.17 8.53 12.26
N HIS A 363 -2.85 8.72 12.20
CA HIS A 363 -2.25 9.91 11.58
C HIS A 363 -1.15 9.56 10.60
N ASN A 364 -0.93 10.46 9.65
CA ASN A 364 0.20 10.42 8.73
C ASN A 364 1.39 11.18 9.33
N TRP A 365 2.50 10.47 9.51
CA TRP A 365 3.81 11.06 9.80
C TRP A 365 4.47 11.46 8.48
N VAL A 366 5.07 12.65 8.47
CA VAL A 366 5.80 13.19 7.32
C VAL A 366 7.25 12.73 7.42
N LEU A 367 7.65 11.81 6.54
CA LEU A 367 8.97 11.19 6.62
C LEU A 367 10.07 12.23 6.36
N ASN A 368 11.11 12.16 7.19
CA ASN A 368 12.28 13.01 7.04
C ASN A 368 13.00 12.71 5.71
N PRO A 369 13.59 13.73 5.05
CA PRO A 369 14.38 13.51 3.86
C PRO A 369 15.45 12.44 4.06
N GLN A 370 15.64 11.61 3.03
CA GLN A 370 16.61 10.53 3.10
C GLN A 370 18.02 11.07 3.34
N THR A 371 18.75 10.44 4.26
CA THR A 371 20.16 10.69 4.54
C THR A 371 20.93 9.37 4.42
N ARG A 372 22.27 9.45 4.39
CA ARG A 372 23.13 8.25 4.42
C ARG A 372 22.82 7.30 5.59
N LYS A 373 22.34 7.82 6.73
CA LYS A 373 21.99 7.01 7.92
C LYS A 373 20.62 6.35 7.81
N THR A 374 19.74 6.86 6.96
CA THR A 374 18.38 6.38 6.77
C THR A 374 18.20 5.73 5.39
N THR A 375 19.28 5.46 4.65
CA THR A 375 19.26 4.69 3.41
C THR A 375 19.42 3.20 3.71
N GLY A 376 18.43 2.41 3.30
CA GLY A 376 18.38 0.96 3.47
C GLY A 376 18.42 0.19 2.14
N PRO A 377 17.94 -1.06 2.15
CA PRO A 377 17.88 -1.92 0.97
C PRO A 377 17.21 -1.25 -0.23
N GLY A 378 17.78 -1.45 -1.42
CA GLY A 378 17.24 -0.87 -2.67
C GLY A 378 17.38 0.65 -2.75
N GLY A 379 18.15 1.27 -1.85
CA GLY A 379 18.25 2.73 -1.77
C GLY A 379 17.02 3.40 -1.19
N LEU A 380 16.13 2.66 -0.50
CA LEU A 380 14.91 3.20 0.11
C LEU A 380 15.21 3.95 1.42
N ASN A 381 14.32 4.86 1.81
CA ASN A 381 14.41 5.61 3.06
C ASN A 381 13.80 4.82 4.23
N LEU A 382 14.32 5.03 5.43
CA LEU A 382 13.73 4.48 6.65
C LEU A 382 12.39 5.19 6.91
N ALA A 383 11.31 4.42 7.06
CA ALA A 383 10.02 4.94 7.51
C ALA A 383 9.86 4.77 9.03
N ALA A 384 9.99 3.53 9.51
CA ALA A 384 9.77 3.21 10.91
C ALA A 384 10.51 1.93 11.34
N THR A 385 10.66 1.76 12.65
CA THR A 385 11.06 0.49 13.28
C THR A 385 10.08 0.14 14.39
N ALA A 386 9.82 -1.15 14.58
CA ALA A 386 9.06 -1.69 15.69
C ALA A 386 9.80 -2.86 16.32
N ARG A 387 9.69 -3.01 17.64
CA ARG A 387 10.27 -4.13 18.40
C ARG A 387 9.28 -4.63 19.44
N ASP A 388 9.09 -5.93 19.51
CA ASP A 388 8.50 -6.56 20.70
C ASP A 388 9.60 -6.95 21.68
N PRO A 389 9.69 -6.31 22.87
CA PRO A 389 10.73 -6.63 23.83
C PRO A 389 10.67 -8.05 24.39
N ARG A 390 9.52 -8.74 24.29
CA ARG A 390 9.33 -10.07 24.88
C ARG A 390 9.81 -11.19 23.96
N SER A 391 9.47 -11.12 22.68
CA SER A 391 9.95 -12.09 21.68
C SER A 391 11.29 -11.71 21.05
N GLY A 392 11.73 -10.46 21.18
CA GLY A 392 12.91 -9.96 20.48
C GLY A 392 12.66 -9.67 19.00
N ARG A 393 11.49 -10.01 18.45
CA ARG A 393 11.15 -9.73 17.05
C ARG A 393 11.18 -8.24 16.75
N GLU A 394 11.77 -7.90 15.62
CA GLU A 394 11.92 -6.55 15.10
C GLU A 394 11.38 -6.47 13.68
N LEU A 395 10.78 -5.32 13.36
CA LEU A 395 10.33 -4.94 12.03
C LEU A 395 10.97 -3.60 11.68
N THR A 396 11.65 -3.53 10.55
CA THR A 396 12.09 -2.27 9.93
C THR A 396 11.33 -2.05 8.63
N VAL A 397 10.74 -0.87 8.48
CA VAL A 397 9.97 -0.47 7.31
C VAL A 397 10.78 0.50 6.47
N TRP A 398 11.02 0.15 5.21
CA TRP A 398 11.71 1.00 4.24
C TRP A 398 10.78 1.38 3.09
N THR A 399 10.86 2.60 2.58
CA THR A 399 10.02 3.07 1.48
C THR A 399 10.61 4.24 0.69
N ASP A 400 10.10 4.49 -0.51
CA ASP A 400 10.27 5.71 -1.29
C ASP A 400 9.08 6.68 -1.17
N GLU A 401 8.02 6.31 -0.43
CA GLU A 401 6.89 7.19 -0.12
C GLU A 401 7.28 8.36 0.80
N PRO A 402 6.57 9.50 0.73
CA PRO A 402 6.86 10.68 1.55
C PRO A 402 6.25 10.58 2.96
N GLY A 403 5.30 9.68 3.20
CA GLY A 403 4.57 9.57 4.45
C GLY A 403 4.34 8.12 4.90
N VAL A 404 3.98 7.98 6.17
CA VAL A 404 3.53 6.71 6.75
C VAL A 404 2.33 6.96 7.65
N GLN A 405 1.20 6.31 7.36
CA GLN A 405 0.10 6.23 8.32
C GLN A 405 0.51 5.26 9.43
N PHE A 406 0.46 5.74 10.66
CA PHE A 406 0.58 4.89 11.84
C PHE A 406 -0.77 4.86 12.55
N TYR A 407 -1.45 3.73 12.42
CA TYR A 407 -2.77 3.50 13.00
C TYR A 407 -2.71 2.38 14.04
N THR A 408 -3.24 2.63 15.25
CA THR A 408 -3.15 1.71 16.41
C THR A 408 -4.39 0.84 16.61
N SER A 409 -5.02 0.43 15.49
CA SER A 409 -6.17 -0.46 15.47
C SER A 409 -7.36 0.01 16.34
N ASN A 410 -7.61 1.32 16.36
CA ASN A 410 -8.50 2.02 17.30
C ASN A 410 -9.96 1.52 17.21
N PHE A 411 -10.38 1.06 16.04
CA PHE A 411 -11.77 0.68 15.76
C PHE A 411 -12.03 -0.83 15.83
N LEU A 412 -11.02 -1.65 16.15
CA LEU A 412 -11.26 -3.07 16.45
C LEU A 412 -12.01 -3.16 17.79
N ASN A 413 -13.24 -3.66 17.77
CA ASN A 413 -14.15 -3.61 18.92
C ASN A 413 -14.48 -4.98 19.51
N GLY A 414 -13.85 -6.05 19.04
CA GLY A 414 -14.07 -7.41 19.55
C GLY A 414 -15.16 -8.20 18.84
N THR A 415 -15.58 -7.80 17.64
CA THR A 415 -16.56 -8.54 16.82
C THR A 415 -15.91 -9.42 15.75
N LEU A 416 -14.61 -9.30 15.52
CA LEU A 416 -13.87 -10.02 14.48
C LEU A 416 -13.04 -11.17 15.08
N VAL A 417 -13.09 -12.33 14.44
CA VAL A 417 -12.31 -13.52 14.81
C VAL A 417 -11.20 -13.74 13.79
N GLY A 418 -9.97 -13.86 14.28
CA GLY A 418 -8.75 -13.96 13.50
C GLY A 418 -8.42 -15.35 12.96
N ILE A 419 -7.26 -15.45 12.32
CA ILE A 419 -6.74 -16.68 11.69
C ILE A 419 -6.65 -17.85 12.68
N SER A 420 -6.22 -17.57 13.91
CA SER A 420 -6.09 -18.56 14.99
C SER A 420 -7.37 -18.81 15.79
N GLY A 421 -8.51 -18.20 15.41
CA GLY A 421 -9.77 -18.34 16.14
C GLY A 421 -9.92 -17.43 17.36
N HIS A 422 -9.03 -16.44 17.54
CA HIS A 422 -9.09 -15.47 18.64
C HIS A 422 -9.72 -14.15 18.20
N ILE A 423 -10.34 -13.45 19.15
CA ILE A 423 -11.02 -12.17 18.90
C ILE A 423 -10.01 -11.02 18.86
N TYR A 424 -10.13 -10.15 17.84
CA TYR A 424 -9.34 -8.92 17.75
C TYR A 424 -10.03 -7.70 18.37
N ARG A 425 -9.28 -6.90 19.13
CA ARG A 425 -9.73 -5.73 19.88
C ARG A 425 -8.80 -4.54 19.70
N GLN A 426 -9.25 -3.38 20.19
CA GLN A 426 -8.52 -2.12 20.13
C GLN A 426 -7.11 -2.30 20.64
N THR A 427 -6.13 -1.66 19.99
CA THR A 427 -4.70 -1.67 20.36
C THR A 427 -3.99 -3.02 20.35
N GLN A 428 -4.63 -4.09 19.87
CA GLN A 428 -3.97 -5.38 19.70
C GLN A 428 -3.08 -5.45 18.46
N ALA A 429 -3.08 -4.42 17.61
CA ALA A 429 -2.20 -4.32 16.46
C ALA A 429 -1.95 -2.87 16.05
N TYR A 430 -1.09 -2.68 15.06
CA TYR A 430 -0.85 -1.38 14.43
C TYR A 430 -0.45 -1.53 12.95
N THR A 431 -0.61 -0.48 12.15
CA THR A 431 -0.22 -0.47 10.73
C THR A 431 0.97 0.46 10.48
N PHE A 432 1.67 0.20 9.38
CA PHE A 432 2.61 1.15 8.76
C PHE A 432 2.28 1.27 7.29
N GLU A 433 1.29 2.07 6.96
CA GLU A 433 0.87 2.27 5.57
C GLU A 433 1.73 3.38 4.98
N THR A 434 2.79 3.00 4.27
CA THR A 434 3.64 3.94 3.52
C THR A 434 2.84 4.47 2.34
N GLN A 435 2.74 5.79 2.20
CA GLN A 435 1.83 6.43 1.24
C GLN A 435 2.16 7.92 1.01
N HIS A 436 1.53 8.52 0.01
CA HIS A 436 1.36 9.97 -0.05
C HIS A 436 0.36 10.45 1.02
N PHE A 437 0.41 11.74 1.35
CA PHE A 437 -0.39 12.27 2.45
C PHE A 437 -1.90 12.16 2.14
N PRO A 438 -2.74 11.88 3.14
CA PRO A 438 -4.18 11.88 2.95
C PRO A 438 -4.68 13.22 2.43
N ASN A 439 -5.74 13.19 1.62
CA ASN A 439 -6.36 14.36 1.02
C ASN A 439 -5.43 15.23 0.14
N SER A 440 -4.26 14.73 -0.29
CA SER A 440 -3.34 15.45 -1.20
C SER A 440 -4.00 16.01 -2.48
N PRO A 441 -5.00 15.38 -3.11
CA PRO A 441 -5.73 15.97 -4.24
C PRO A 441 -6.36 17.35 -3.96
N ASN A 442 -6.60 17.66 -2.68
CA ASN A 442 -7.21 18.92 -2.23
C ASN A 442 -6.25 19.80 -1.40
N GLN A 443 -4.99 19.39 -1.23
CA GLN A 443 -4.00 20.10 -0.40
C GLN A 443 -2.77 20.45 -1.25
N LEU A 444 -2.75 21.66 -1.82
CA LEU A 444 -1.73 22.09 -2.79
C LEU A 444 -0.29 22.09 -2.24
N ASN A 445 -0.13 22.13 -0.91
CA ASN A 445 1.17 22.10 -0.25
C ASN A 445 1.67 20.67 0.07
N PHE A 446 0.87 19.63 -0.22
CA PHE A 446 1.26 18.24 -0.04
C PHE A 446 1.89 17.67 -1.33
N PRO A 447 2.68 16.58 -1.24
CA PRO A 447 3.20 15.89 -2.42
C PRO A 447 2.06 15.50 -3.38
N SER A 448 2.24 15.83 -4.65
CA SER A 448 1.21 15.57 -5.67
C SER A 448 0.96 14.09 -5.86
N THR A 449 -0.31 13.70 -5.90
CA THR A 449 -0.76 12.35 -6.23
C THR A 449 -1.29 12.24 -7.67
N VAL A 450 -1.10 13.28 -8.49
CA VAL A 450 -1.60 13.31 -9.87
C VAL A 450 -0.75 12.39 -10.75
N LEU A 451 -1.42 11.53 -11.51
CA LEU A 451 -0.81 10.69 -12.54
C LEU A 451 -1.33 11.10 -13.93
N ASP A 452 -0.46 11.76 -14.69
CA ASP A 452 -0.80 12.22 -16.04
C ASP A 452 -1.03 11.06 -17.03
N ALA A 453 -1.74 11.35 -18.12
CA ALA A 453 -1.98 10.44 -19.23
C ALA A 453 -0.68 9.80 -19.75
N GLY A 454 -0.70 8.48 -19.97
CA GLY A 454 0.45 7.70 -20.43
C GLY A 454 1.64 7.64 -19.47
N LYS A 455 1.54 8.17 -18.24
CA LYS A 455 2.62 8.08 -17.24
C LYS A 455 2.50 6.83 -16.39
N THR A 456 3.57 6.54 -15.66
CA THR A 456 3.63 5.42 -14.73
C THR A 456 4.03 5.95 -13.36
N PHE A 457 3.23 5.63 -12.35
CA PHE A 457 3.57 5.75 -10.94
C PHE A 457 4.23 4.45 -10.46
N THR A 458 5.29 4.56 -9.67
CA THR A 458 5.95 3.44 -9.01
C THR A 458 6.31 3.80 -7.59
N THR A 459 6.14 2.85 -6.67
CA THR A 459 6.51 3.00 -5.26
C THR A 459 6.88 1.63 -4.69
N THR A 460 7.74 1.61 -3.68
CA THR A 460 8.25 0.38 -3.07
C THR A 460 8.24 0.47 -1.57
N THR A 461 7.80 -0.61 -0.92
CA THR A 461 7.88 -0.79 0.52
C THR A 461 8.51 -2.12 0.86
N ILE A 462 9.33 -2.12 1.92
CA ILE A 462 9.96 -3.33 2.45
C ILE A 462 9.61 -3.46 3.93
N PHE A 463 9.04 -4.60 4.28
CA PHE A 463 8.95 -5.07 5.66
C PHE A 463 10.11 -6.05 5.91
N ALA A 464 11.16 -5.57 6.59
CA ALA A 464 12.35 -6.34 6.92
C ALA A 464 12.27 -6.83 8.37
N PHE A 465 12.39 -8.14 8.58
CA PHE A 465 12.27 -8.75 9.91
C PHE A 465 13.60 -9.27 10.44
N SER A 466 13.79 -9.12 11.74
CA SER A 466 14.88 -9.72 12.53
C SER A 466 14.37 -10.15 13.90
N SER A 467 15.21 -10.82 14.67
CA SER A 467 14.92 -11.30 16.02
C SER A 467 16.18 -11.41 16.84
#